data_AF-A0A2G9PQX5-F1
#
_entry.id   AF-A0A2G9PQX5-F1
#
_cell.length_a   1.000
_cell.length_b   1.000
_cell.length_c   1.000
_cell.angle_alpha   90.00
_cell.angle_beta   90.00
_cell.angle_gamma   90.00
#
_symmetry.space_group_name_H-M   'P 1'
#
loop_
_entity.id
_entity.type
_entity.pdbx_description
1 polymer ?
#
loop_
_entity_poly.entity_id
_entity_poly.type
_entity_poly.pdbx_seq_one_letter_code
_entity_poly.pdbx_strand_id
1 'polypeptide(L)'
;MAIRLERSRDMGGSLHEVVGRIEQVERWIREVYLASPVLRGMAGAGSLSAALLRRGVQAYRTSAQFTTPAWDGVAWQAFYILFADGTRESLDAGSITALNDNPYYLFWLNGESALQNTQAYDEVLGEERALVAIVQRPPAAHNPTTQKPFVHTFTGLGEAVHSGVISANAILADHIQALSITTGKIAAGAVETEKLAAGAVIAAKIAAGAVETTKLDAGAVTSDKITSGQIIAKDFRTAENVGEVGGPAGIRFNANEIAGYSGGATKEFYLEAASGKGYFGGGAGWLDGSGLTI
;
A
#
# COMPACT_ATOMS: atom_id res chain seq x y z
N MET A 1 50.78 -33.43 20.80
CA MET A 1 52.24 -33.21 20.84
C MET A 1 52.49 -31.81 20.31
N ALA A 2 52.76 -30.86 21.20
CA ALA A 2 52.95 -29.45 20.86
C ALA A 2 54.30 -29.27 20.15
N ILE A 3 54.33 -28.55 19.03
CA ILE A 3 55.60 -28.06 18.46
C ILE A 3 55.56 -26.53 18.44
N ARG A 4 56.56 -26.00 19.12
CA ARG A 4 56.84 -24.64 19.54
C ARG A 4 57.13 -23.74 18.32
N LEU A 5 56.46 -22.59 18.25
CA LEU A 5 56.82 -21.48 17.35
C LEU A 5 58.09 -20.79 17.88
N GLU A 6 59.26 -21.22 17.46
CA GLU A 6 60.49 -20.46 17.67
C GLU A 6 60.65 -19.45 16.53
N ARG A 7 60.58 -18.15 16.86
CA ARG A 7 61.09 -17.07 16.00
C ARG A 7 62.60 -17.28 15.85
N SER A 8 63.03 -17.99 14.81
CA SER A 8 64.43 -18.04 14.42
C SER A 8 64.80 -16.76 13.66
N ARG A 9 65.37 -15.78 14.38
CA ARG A 9 66.40 -14.90 13.82
C ARG A 9 67.65 -15.76 13.71
N ASP A 10 67.81 -16.45 12.58
CA ASP A 10 69.07 -17.02 12.04
C ASP A 10 68.71 -18.03 10.95
N MET A 11 68.68 -17.59 9.69
CA MET A 11 68.75 -18.48 8.55
C MET A 11 69.72 -17.90 7.52
N GLY A 12 71.01 -18.21 7.71
CA GLY A 12 72.04 -18.17 6.68
C GLY A 12 71.93 -19.38 5.74
N GLY A 13 70.81 -19.51 5.03
CA GLY A 13 70.66 -20.45 3.91
C GLY A 13 70.80 -19.69 2.60
N SER A 14 71.58 -20.19 1.64
CA SER A 14 71.76 -19.52 0.35
C SER A 14 70.39 -19.33 -0.34
N LEU A 15 70.22 -18.25 -1.10
CA LEU A 15 68.97 -17.93 -1.80
C LEU A 15 68.46 -19.12 -2.66
N HIS A 16 69.38 -19.94 -3.16
CA HIS A 16 69.12 -21.17 -3.91
C HIS A 16 68.38 -22.25 -3.08
N GLU A 17 68.71 -22.35 -1.79
CA GLU A 17 68.11 -23.32 -0.86
C GLU A 17 66.69 -22.87 -0.43
N VAL A 18 66.48 -21.56 -0.31
CA VAL A 18 65.15 -20.97 -0.09
C VAL A 18 64.25 -21.19 -1.31
N VAL A 19 64.76 -20.97 -2.52
CA VAL A 19 64.03 -21.21 -3.77
C VAL A 19 63.68 -22.69 -3.93
N GLY A 20 64.61 -23.61 -3.66
CA GLY A 20 64.35 -25.05 -3.71
C GLY A 20 63.25 -25.51 -2.75
N ARG A 21 63.15 -24.90 -1.56
CA ARG A 21 62.06 -25.18 -0.60
C ARG A 21 60.71 -24.61 -1.07
N ILE A 22 60.69 -23.45 -1.72
CA ILE A 22 59.47 -22.87 -2.31
C ILE A 22 58.94 -23.78 -3.43
N GLU A 23 59.79 -24.25 -4.33
CA GLU A 23 59.39 -25.15 -5.41
C GLU A 23 58.88 -26.51 -4.91
N GLN A 24 59.42 -27.02 -3.79
CA GLN A 24 58.89 -28.22 -3.14
C GLN A 24 57.51 -27.97 -2.51
N VAL A 25 57.28 -26.81 -1.90
CA VAL A 25 55.97 -26.43 -1.34
C VAL A 25 54.94 -26.24 -2.46
N GLU A 26 55.28 -25.59 -3.57
CA GLU A 26 54.37 -25.41 -4.70
C GLU A 26 54.01 -26.74 -5.37
N ARG A 27 54.97 -27.65 -5.49
CA ARG A 27 54.74 -29.02 -5.98
C ARG A 27 53.85 -29.81 -5.03
N TRP A 28 54.10 -29.71 -3.73
CA TRP A 28 53.26 -30.34 -2.70
C TRP A 28 51.83 -29.78 -2.70
N ILE A 29 51.64 -28.47 -2.88
CA ILE A 29 50.31 -27.86 -3.04
C ILE A 29 49.61 -28.42 -4.28
N ARG A 30 50.30 -28.52 -5.43
CA ARG A 30 49.73 -29.10 -6.65
C ARG A 30 49.39 -30.59 -6.50
N GLU A 31 50.24 -31.36 -5.84
CA GLU A 31 50.00 -32.79 -5.59
C GLU A 31 48.85 -33.02 -4.60
N VAL A 32 48.75 -32.23 -3.53
CA VAL A 32 47.63 -32.25 -2.59
C VAL A 32 46.32 -31.85 -3.27
N TYR A 33 46.36 -30.86 -4.17
CA TYR A 33 45.23 -30.42 -4.98
C TYR A 33 44.78 -31.49 -5.99
N LEU A 34 45.73 -32.18 -6.64
CA LEU A 34 45.45 -33.27 -7.59
C LEU A 34 45.10 -34.61 -6.92
N ALA A 35 45.43 -34.80 -5.64
CA ALA A 35 45.13 -36.03 -4.90
C ALA A 35 43.77 -35.99 -4.18
N SER A 36 43.21 -34.81 -3.90
CA SER A 36 41.96 -34.68 -3.13
C SER A 36 40.70 -34.74 -4.02
N PRO A 37 39.81 -35.74 -3.86
CA PRO A 37 38.51 -35.76 -4.52
C PRO A 37 37.61 -34.59 -4.09
N VAL A 38 37.73 -34.17 -2.83
CA VAL A 38 36.95 -33.06 -2.25
C VAL A 38 37.34 -31.72 -2.88
N LEU A 39 38.65 -31.45 -3.04
CA LEU A 39 39.12 -30.20 -3.65
C LEU A 39 38.89 -30.16 -5.17
N ARG A 40 38.92 -31.31 -5.86
CA ARG A 40 38.47 -31.40 -7.26
C ARG A 40 36.98 -31.11 -7.43
N GLY A 41 36.15 -31.54 -6.48
CA GLY A 41 34.73 -31.19 -6.45
C GLY A 41 34.48 -29.69 -6.26
N MET A 42 35.33 -29.02 -5.48
CA MET A 42 35.25 -27.56 -5.25
C MET A 42 35.81 -26.73 -6.41
N ALA A 43 36.66 -27.30 -7.28
CA ALA A 43 37.21 -26.62 -8.45
C ALA A 43 36.38 -26.78 -9.74
N GLY A 44 35.43 -27.74 -9.77
CA GLY A 44 34.39 -27.82 -10.80
C GLY A 44 33.19 -26.90 -10.52
N ALA A 45 33.02 -26.48 -9.27
CA ALA A 45 32.13 -25.41 -8.88
C ALA A 45 32.88 -24.07 -9.01
N GLY A 46 32.86 -23.49 -10.21
CA GLY A 46 33.24 -22.09 -10.38
C GLY A 46 32.56 -21.24 -9.30
N SER A 47 33.23 -20.19 -8.83
CA SER A 47 32.69 -19.29 -7.79
C SER A 47 31.19 -19.08 -8.01
N LEU A 48 30.35 -19.26 -6.97
CA LEU A 48 28.93 -18.89 -7.02
C LEU A 48 28.84 -17.52 -7.68
N SER A 49 28.28 -17.46 -8.89
CA SER A 49 28.27 -16.19 -9.62
C SER A 49 27.42 -15.21 -8.82
N ALA A 50 27.81 -13.93 -8.80
CA ALA A 50 27.02 -12.92 -8.09
C ALA A 50 25.56 -12.86 -8.61
N ALA A 51 25.32 -13.28 -9.86
CA ALA A 51 23.99 -13.41 -10.45
C ALA A 51 23.19 -14.62 -9.91
N LEU A 52 23.87 -15.71 -9.51
CA LEU A 52 23.25 -16.89 -8.89
C LEU A 52 22.87 -16.59 -7.43
N LEU A 53 23.82 -16.06 -6.65
CA LEU A 53 23.58 -15.61 -5.27
C LEU A 53 22.44 -14.59 -5.16
N ARG A 54 22.35 -13.65 -6.11
CA ARG A 54 21.22 -12.71 -6.16
C ARG A 54 19.90 -13.40 -6.44
N ARG A 55 19.86 -14.37 -7.37
CA ARG A 55 18.64 -15.10 -7.73
C ARG A 55 18.10 -15.98 -6.60
N GLY A 56 18.98 -16.66 -5.85
CA GLY A 56 18.60 -17.52 -4.74
C GLY A 56 18.03 -16.84 -3.50
N VAL A 57 18.42 -15.59 -3.27
CA VAL A 57 18.14 -14.89 -2.00
C VAL A 57 17.09 -13.77 -2.19
N GLN A 58 16.71 -13.47 -3.44
CA GLN A 58 15.74 -12.42 -3.73
C GLN A 58 14.29 -12.89 -3.74
N ALA A 59 13.37 -11.96 -3.45
CA ALA A 59 11.94 -12.19 -3.57
C ALA A 59 11.54 -12.49 -5.03
N TYR A 60 10.45 -13.26 -5.20
CA TYR A 60 9.92 -13.62 -6.51
C TYR A 60 8.40 -13.75 -6.48
N ARG A 61 7.78 -13.61 -7.66
CA ARG A 61 6.37 -13.94 -7.89
C ARG A 61 6.23 -14.92 -9.04
N THR A 62 5.17 -15.72 -9.05
CA THR A 62 4.92 -16.71 -10.10
C THR A 62 3.56 -16.45 -10.74
N SER A 63 3.39 -16.84 -12.00
CA SER A 63 2.09 -16.89 -12.67
C SER A 63 1.51 -18.31 -12.70
N ALA A 64 1.99 -19.19 -11.81
CA ALA A 64 1.64 -20.62 -11.83
C ALA A 64 0.14 -20.81 -11.59
N GLN A 65 -0.50 -21.62 -12.44
CA GLN A 65 -1.90 -22.00 -12.29
C GLN A 65 -1.97 -23.52 -12.18
N PHE A 66 -2.48 -24.00 -11.04
CA PHE A 66 -2.61 -25.42 -10.75
C PHE A 66 -4.06 -25.88 -10.90
N THR A 67 -4.22 -27.11 -11.36
CA THR A 67 -5.49 -27.82 -11.50
C THR A 67 -5.35 -29.21 -10.89
N THR A 68 -6.46 -29.78 -10.45
CA THR A 68 -6.51 -31.13 -9.84
C THR A 68 -7.36 -32.07 -10.68
N PRO A 69 -6.83 -32.58 -11.81
CA PRO A 69 -7.60 -33.38 -12.76
C PRO A 69 -8.10 -34.69 -12.13
N ALA A 70 -7.31 -35.29 -11.23
CA ALA A 70 -7.63 -36.52 -10.51
C ALA A 70 -7.57 -36.30 -8.98
N TRP A 71 -7.93 -37.32 -8.21
CA TRP A 71 -7.89 -37.28 -6.73
C TRP A 71 -6.47 -37.39 -6.18
N ASP A 72 -5.57 -37.95 -6.97
CA ASP A 72 -4.13 -38.16 -6.75
C ASP A 72 -3.28 -37.40 -7.77
N GLY A 73 -3.89 -36.46 -8.50
CA GLY A 73 -3.24 -35.76 -9.60
C GLY A 73 -3.29 -34.23 -9.46
N VAL A 74 -2.16 -33.58 -9.74
CA VAL A 74 -2.04 -32.13 -9.88
C VAL A 74 -1.38 -31.83 -11.24
N ALA A 75 -1.85 -30.79 -11.93
CA ALA A 75 -1.28 -30.34 -13.21
C ALA A 75 -1.18 -28.82 -13.24
N TRP A 76 -0.25 -28.28 -14.02
CA TRP A 76 -0.06 -26.85 -14.24
C TRP A 76 0.21 -26.54 -15.70
N GLN A 77 -0.25 -25.37 -16.14
CA GLN A 77 0.09 -24.82 -17.45
C GLN A 77 1.48 -24.20 -17.44
N ALA A 78 2.04 -23.89 -18.61
CA ALA A 78 3.29 -23.14 -18.71
C ALA A 78 3.13 -21.77 -18.03
N PHE A 79 4.15 -21.35 -17.30
CA PHE A 79 4.12 -20.13 -16.48
C PHE A 79 5.50 -19.49 -16.38
N TYR A 80 5.62 -18.37 -15.69
CA TYR A 80 6.92 -17.77 -15.41
C TYR A 80 7.12 -17.48 -13.92
N ILE A 81 8.38 -17.44 -13.51
CA ILE A 81 8.85 -16.83 -12.27
C ILE A 81 9.45 -15.48 -12.62
N LEU A 82 9.04 -14.44 -11.88
CA LEU A 82 9.55 -13.08 -12.01
C LEU A 82 10.21 -12.67 -10.70
N PHE A 83 11.53 -12.47 -10.76
CA PHE A 83 12.34 -12.09 -9.62
C PHE A 83 12.32 -10.57 -9.38
N ALA A 84 12.75 -10.16 -8.18
CA ALA A 84 12.79 -8.76 -7.77
C ALA A 84 13.67 -7.87 -8.66
N ASP A 85 14.73 -8.43 -9.25
CA ASP A 85 15.59 -7.75 -10.23
C ASP A 85 14.95 -7.58 -11.62
N GLY A 86 13.71 -8.07 -11.82
CA GLY A 86 12.97 -8.00 -13.08
C GLY A 86 13.24 -9.14 -14.05
N THR A 87 14.14 -10.07 -13.73
CA THR A 87 14.40 -11.24 -14.56
C THR A 87 13.21 -12.20 -14.57
N ARG A 88 12.99 -12.84 -15.72
CA ARG A 88 11.91 -13.81 -15.94
C ARG A 88 12.49 -15.16 -16.34
N GLU A 89 12.07 -16.20 -15.63
CA GLU A 89 12.37 -17.59 -15.97
C GLU A 89 11.06 -18.26 -16.40
N SER A 90 11.06 -18.86 -17.59
CA SER A 90 9.90 -19.55 -18.15
C SER A 90 9.93 -21.01 -17.73
N LEU A 91 8.78 -21.55 -17.31
CA LEU A 91 8.60 -22.95 -16.99
C LEU A 91 7.54 -23.60 -17.86
N ASP A 92 7.81 -24.84 -18.22
CA ASP A 92 6.94 -25.69 -19.02
C ASP A 92 5.74 -26.19 -18.21
N ALA A 93 4.68 -26.53 -18.93
CA ALA A 93 3.53 -27.24 -18.35
C ALA A 93 3.95 -28.62 -17.83
N GLY A 94 3.29 -29.10 -16.78
CA GLY A 94 3.63 -30.37 -16.16
C GLY A 94 2.53 -30.92 -15.26
N SER A 95 2.76 -32.12 -14.74
CA SER A 95 1.82 -32.77 -13.83
C SER A 95 2.50 -33.81 -12.95
N ILE A 96 1.86 -34.11 -11.81
CA ILE A 96 2.12 -35.28 -10.99
C ILE A 96 0.82 -36.10 -11.01
N THR A 97 0.91 -37.37 -11.36
CA THR A 97 -0.26 -38.24 -11.58
C THR A 97 -0.41 -39.36 -10.54
N ALA A 98 0.47 -39.41 -9.55
CA ALA A 98 0.50 -40.44 -8.51
C ALA A 98 0.96 -39.85 -7.17
N LEU A 99 0.25 -38.82 -6.69
CA LEU A 99 0.47 -38.29 -5.34
C LEU A 99 0.22 -39.41 -4.32
N ASN A 100 1.01 -39.44 -3.25
CA ASN A 100 0.80 -40.27 -2.08
C ASN A 100 0.36 -39.40 -0.86
N ASP A 101 0.19 -40.03 0.31
CA ASP A 101 -0.31 -39.36 1.53
C ASP A 101 0.69 -38.38 2.17
N ASN A 102 1.93 -38.29 1.68
CA ASN A 102 2.90 -37.31 2.14
C ASN A 102 2.87 -36.05 1.25
N PRO A 103 3.26 -34.88 1.79
CA PRO A 103 3.26 -33.64 1.03
C PRO A 103 4.33 -33.69 -0.06
N TYR A 104 4.01 -33.10 -1.21
CA TYR A 104 4.94 -32.83 -2.30
C TYR A 104 5.25 -31.35 -2.31
N TYR A 105 6.53 -31.02 -2.28
CA TYR A 105 7.03 -29.66 -2.42
C TYR A 105 7.49 -29.48 -3.86
N LEU A 106 6.82 -28.59 -4.59
CA LEU A 106 7.15 -28.26 -5.97
C LEU A 106 7.99 -26.99 -5.98
N PHE A 107 9.18 -27.07 -6.55
CA PHE A 107 10.12 -25.96 -6.57
C PHE A 107 10.78 -25.83 -7.94
N TRP A 108 11.15 -24.61 -8.29
CA TRP A 108 12.03 -24.37 -9.41
C TRP A 108 13.47 -24.51 -8.96
N LEU A 109 14.31 -25.09 -9.82
CA LEU A 109 15.76 -25.17 -9.68
C LEU A 109 16.39 -24.35 -10.80
N ASN A 110 17.39 -23.54 -10.47
CA ASN A 110 18.01 -22.65 -11.44
C ASN A 110 18.51 -23.39 -12.70
N GLY A 111 18.10 -22.88 -13.86
CA GLY A 111 18.42 -23.45 -15.17
C GLY A 111 17.45 -24.53 -15.66
N GLU A 112 16.54 -25.01 -14.81
CA GLU A 112 15.51 -25.98 -15.21
C GLU A 112 14.27 -25.28 -15.76
N SER A 113 13.74 -25.81 -16.87
CA SER A 113 12.44 -25.38 -17.41
C SER A 113 11.26 -26.12 -16.77
N ALA A 114 11.51 -27.22 -16.07
CA ALA A 114 10.48 -28.01 -15.38
C ALA A 114 10.51 -27.78 -13.87
N LEU A 115 9.32 -27.81 -13.25
CA LEU A 115 9.22 -27.87 -11.79
C LEU A 115 9.79 -29.20 -11.28
N GLN A 116 10.67 -29.09 -10.29
CA GLN A 116 11.15 -30.21 -9.50
C GLN A 116 10.13 -30.50 -8.40
N ASN A 117 10.09 -31.74 -7.93
CA ASN A 117 9.24 -32.14 -6.81
C ASN A 117 9.98 -33.08 -5.87
N THR A 118 9.73 -32.93 -4.58
CA THR A 118 10.29 -33.78 -3.53
C THR A 118 9.30 -33.92 -2.37
N GLN A 119 9.51 -34.90 -1.52
CA GLN A 119 8.77 -35.07 -0.26
C GLN A 119 9.60 -34.65 0.97
N ALA A 120 10.87 -34.26 0.75
CA ALA A 120 11.79 -33.80 1.77
C ALA A 120 11.83 -32.27 1.78
N TYR A 121 11.42 -31.65 2.89
CA TYR A 121 11.34 -30.19 2.99
C TYR A 121 12.73 -29.51 2.90
N ASP A 122 13.76 -30.14 3.44
CA ASP A 122 15.13 -29.65 3.40
C ASP A 122 15.71 -29.58 1.97
N GLU A 123 15.16 -30.37 1.04
CA GLU A 123 15.55 -30.34 -0.37
C GLU A 123 14.96 -29.17 -1.16
N VAL A 124 14.04 -28.38 -0.60
CA VAL A 124 13.48 -27.20 -1.31
C VAL A 124 14.12 -25.89 -0.91
N LEU A 125 14.97 -25.90 0.12
CA LEU A 125 15.73 -24.74 0.57
C LEU A 125 17.10 -24.73 -0.11
N GLY A 126 17.56 -23.56 -0.54
CA GLY A 126 18.88 -23.39 -1.14
C GLY A 126 18.99 -22.15 -2.04
N GLU A 127 20.22 -21.73 -2.33
CA GLU A 127 20.56 -20.51 -3.11
C GLU A 127 20.20 -20.57 -4.60
N GLU A 128 19.53 -21.63 -5.05
CA GLU A 128 19.13 -21.82 -6.46
C GLU A 128 17.71 -22.36 -6.58
N ARG A 129 16.92 -22.25 -5.52
CA ARG A 129 15.61 -22.88 -5.42
C ARG A 129 14.54 -21.86 -5.09
N ALA A 130 13.39 -22.02 -5.73
CA ALA A 130 12.19 -21.24 -5.43
C ALA A 130 11.02 -22.19 -5.18
N LEU A 131 10.52 -22.25 -3.95
CA LEU A 131 9.33 -23.03 -3.62
C LEU A 131 8.11 -22.41 -4.31
N VAL A 132 7.43 -23.18 -5.16
CA VAL A 132 6.29 -22.69 -5.94
C VAL A 132 4.97 -23.18 -5.35
N ALA A 133 4.90 -24.44 -4.91
CA ALA A 133 3.70 -24.98 -4.30
C ALA A 133 3.99 -26.11 -3.31
N ILE A 134 3.08 -26.30 -2.36
CA ILE A 134 2.93 -27.53 -1.60
C ILE A 134 1.64 -28.20 -2.06
N VAL A 135 1.72 -29.48 -2.37
CA VAL A 135 0.59 -30.29 -2.81
C VAL A 135 0.43 -31.47 -1.86
N GLN A 136 -0.77 -31.64 -1.33
CA GLN A 136 -1.11 -32.72 -0.42
C GLN A 136 -2.40 -33.38 -0.90
N ARG A 137 -2.36 -34.69 -1.15
CA ARG A 137 -3.60 -35.42 -1.41
C ARG A 137 -4.34 -35.70 -0.08
N PRO A 138 -5.68 -35.78 -0.09
CA PRO A 138 -6.44 -36.26 1.05
C PRO A 138 -6.04 -37.70 1.42
N PRO A 139 -6.00 -38.08 2.71
CA PRO A 139 -5.63 -39.43 3.12
C PRO A 139 -6.48 -40.49 2.40
N ALA A 140 -5.86 -41.62 2.04
CA ALA A 140 -6.45 -42.68 1.19
C ALA A 140 -7.79 -43.26 1.67
N ALA A 141 -8.21 -43.00 2.91
CA ALA A 141 -9.49 -43.42 3.47
C ALA A 141 -10.72 -42.71 2.87
N HIS A 142 -10.54 -41.80 1.90
CA HIS A 142 -11.63 -41.00 1.34
C HIS A 142 -11.79 -41.11 -0.20
N ASN A 143 -13.02 -40.80 -0.64
CA ASN A 143 -13.56 -41.11 -1.97
C ASN A 143 -12.90 -40.33 -3.13
N PRO A 144 -12.38 -41.02 -4.17
CA PRO A 144 -11.67 -40.43 -5.32
C PRO A 144 -12.52 -39.57 -6.26
N THR A 145 -13.84 -39.50 -6.04
CA THR A 145 -14.76 -38.69 -6.86
C THR A 145 -15.14 -37.34 -6.24
N THR A 146 -14.96 -37.17 -4.93
CA THR A 146 -15.41 -35.96 -4.20
C THR A 146 -14.27 -35.16 -3.58
N GLN A 147 -13.08 -35.75 -3.47
CA GLN A 147 -11.93 -35.08 -2.89
C GLN A 147 -10.80 -34.95 -3.90
N LYS A 148 -10.19 -33.76 -3.90
CA LYS A 148 -9.07 -33.37 -4.77
C LYS A 148 -7.87 -32.99 -3.90
N PRO A 149 -6.64 -33.07 -4.43
CA PRO A 149 -5.46 -32.57 -3.75
C PRO A 149 -5.64 -31.11 -3.32
N PHE A 150 -5.16 -30.79 -2.13
CA PHE A 150 -4.98 -29.42 -1.70
C PHE A 150 -3.68 -28.90 -2.31
N VAL A 151 -3.74 -27.72 -2.95
CA VAL A 151 -2.59 -27.03 -3.52
C VAL A 151 -2.45 -25.67 -2.86
N HIS A 152 -1.32 -25.42 -2.20
CA HIS A 152 -0.97 -24.11 -1.67
C HIS A 152 0.19 -23.54 -2.46
N THR A 153 -0.02 -22.41 -3.14
CA THR A 153 0.99 -21.73 -3.95
C THR A 153 1.74 -20.69 -3.14
N PHE A 154 3.03 -20.55 -3.39
CA PHE A 154 3.91 -19.58 -2.74
C PHE A 154 4.41 -18.55 -3.74
N THR A 155 4.45 -17.29 -3.30
CA THR A 155 5.26 -16.22 -3.90
C THR A 155 6.32 -15.82 -2.88
N GLY A 156 7.60 -15.95 -3.21
CA GLY A 156 8.69 -15.71 -2.27
C GLY A 156 8.74 -14.26 -1.81
N LEU A 157 8.62 -14.02 -0.49
CA LEU A 157 8.86 -12.76 0.24
C LEU A 157 8.37 -11.43 -0.39
N GLY A 158 7.42 -11.48 -1.32
CA GLY A 158 6.66 -10.34 -1.84
C GLY A 158 5.17 -10.63 -1.66
N GLU A 159 4.36 -9.57 -1.44
CA GLU A 159 2.98 -9.60 -0.92
C GLU A 159 2.28 -10.95 -1.12
N ALA A 160 2.45 -11.84 -0.13
CA ALA A 160 1.92 -13.20 -0.12
C ALA A 160 0.38 -13.24 -0.16
N VAL A 161 -0.26 -12.08 -0.17
CA VAL A 161 -1.69 -11.86 -0.08
C VAL A 161 -2.12 -10.99 -1.25
N HIS A 162 -2.51 -11.63 -2.36
CA HIS A 162 -3.18 -11.00 -3.49
C HIS A 162 -4.67 -11.38 -3.50
N SER A 163 -5.48 -10.71 -4.34
CA SER A 163 -6.94 -10.92 -4.39
C SER A 163 -7.37 -12.36 -4.70
N GLY A 164 -6.48 -13.19 -5.25
CA GLY A 164 -6.74 -14.60 -5.55
C GLY A 164 -6.59 -15.55 -4.36
N VAL A 165 -5.92 -15.13 -3.29
CA VAL A 165 -5.78 -15.92 -2.04
C VAL A 165 -6.68 -15.40 -0.91
N ILE A 166 -7.25 -14.20 -1.04
CA ILE A 166 -8.26 -13.65 -0.13
C ILE A 166 -9.64 -14.04 -0.63
N SER A 167 -10.31 -14.97 0.05
CA SER A 167 -11.72 -15.26 -0.22
C SER A 167 -12.61 -14.05 0.10
N ALA A 168 -13.75 -13.93 -0.57
CA ALA A 168 -14.73 -12.91 -0.25
C ALA A 168 -15.08 -12.94 1.25
N ASN A 169 -15.10 -11.76 1.88
CA ASN A 169 -15.34 -11.57 3.32
C ASN A 169 -14.28 -12.16 4.28
N ALA A 170 -13.11 -12.59 3.80
CA ALA A 170 -12.07 -13.13 4.68
C ALA A 170 -11.40 -12.08 5.59
N ILE A 171 -11.38 -10.81 5.17
CA ILE A 171 -10.86 -9.71 5.99
C ILE A 171 -12.02 -9.03 6.71
N LEU A 172 -12.15 -9.31 8.01
CA LEU A 172 -13.13 -8.70 8.90
C LEU A 172 -12.53 -7.47 9.58
N ALA A 173 -13.38 -6.64 10.20
CA ALA A 173 -12.93 -5.46 10.95
C ALA A 173 -11.90 -5.81 12.03
N ASP A 174 -12.07 -6.95 12.71
CA ASP A 174 -11.17 -7.43 13.77
C ASP A 174 -9.76 -7.78 13.25
N HIS A 175 -9.60 -8.04 11.95
CA HIS A 175 -8.31 -8.30 11.33
C HIS A 175 -7.54 -7.01 10.98
N ILE A 176 -8.20 -5.85 11.03
CA ILE A 176 -7.62 -4.55 10.69
C ILE A 176 -7.29 -3.83 11.98
N GLN A 177 -6.00 -3.64 12.25
CA GLN A 177 -5.57 -2.84 13.39
C GLN A 177 -6.19 -1.44 13.32
N ALA A 178 -6.71 -0.96 14.46
CA ALA A 178 -7.30 0.36 14.57
C ALA A 178 -6.33 1.45 14.04
N LEU A 179 -6.87 2.38 13.25
CA LEU A 179 -6.13 3.51 12.64
C LEU A 179 -5.02 3.13 11.64
N SER A 180 -4.89 1.85 11.28
CA SER A 180 -3.84 1.41 10.35
C SER A 180 -4.09 1.84 8.90
N ILE A 181 -5.34 2.11 8.52
CA ILE A 181 -5.72 2.65 7.20
C ILE A 181 -5.65 4.18 7.27
N THR A 182 -4.49 4.72 6.88
CA THR A 182 -4.25 6.16 6.84
C THR A 182 -4.65 6.75 5.49
N THR A 183 -4.75 8.09 5.40
CA THR A 183 -5.15 8.79 4.18
C THR A 183 -4.30 8.42 2.97
N GLY A 184 -2.98 8.23 3.15
CA GLY A 184 -2.07 7.85 2.07
C GLY A 184 -2.26 6.41 1.55
N LYS A 185 -2.99 5.56 2.29
CA LYS A 185 -3.35 4.20 1.86
C LYS A 185 -4.67 4.15 1.07
N ILE A 186 -5.39 5.27 0.99
CA ILE A 186 -6.65 5.38 0.25
C ILE A 186 -6.36 6.16 -1.03
N ALA A 187 -6.55 5.52 -2.18
CA ALA A 187 -6.40 6.19 -3.46
C ALA A 187 -7.42 7.34 -3.62
N ALA A 188 -7.06 8.38 -4.35
CA ALA A 188 -7.97 9.50 -4.61
C ALA A 188 -9.24 9.00 -5.33
N GLY A 189 -10.40 9.36 -4.80
CA GLY A 189 -11.70 8.92 -5.33
C GLY A 189 -12.12 7.50 -4.95
N ALA A 190 -11.32 6.75 -4.17
CA ALA A 190 -11.66 5.37 -3.80
C ALA A 190 -12.89 5.23 -2.89
N VAL A 191 -13.28 6.31 -2.19
CA VAL A 191 -14.48 6.34 -1.35
C VAL A 191 -15.58 7.08 -2.12
N GLU A 192 -16.44 6.30 -2.78
CA GLU A 192 -17.61 6.80 -3.49
C GLU A 192 -18.78 7.08 -2.52
N THR A 193 -19.72 7.92 -2.94
CA THR A 193 -20.84 8.37 -2.10
C THR A 193 -21.67 7.21 -1.54
N GLU A 194 -21.91 6.16 -2.34
CA GLU A 194 -22.62 4.94 -1.91
C GLU A 194 -21.90 4.11 -0.85
N LYS A 195 -20.60 4.34 -0.62
CA LYS A 195 -19.81 3.67 0.41
C LYS A 195 -19.90 4.39 1.76
N LEU A 196 -20.47 5.60 1.80
CA LEU A 196 -20.72 6.34 3.03
C LEU A 196 -22.11 6.00 3.55
N ALA A 197 -22.16 5.38 4.73
CA ALA A 197 -23.43 5.13 5.42
C ALA A 197 -24.13 6.44 5.80
N ALA A 198 -25.46 6.41 5.90
CA ALA A 198 -26.25 7.55 6.37
C ALA A 198 -25.76 7.98 7.77
N GLY A 199 -25.41 9.26 7.91
CA GLY A 199 -24.88 9.81 9.16
C GLY A 199 -23.39 9.52 9.42
N ALA A 200 -22.64 8.94 8.48
CA ALA A 200 -21.21 8.70 8.65
C ALA A 200 -20.39 10.01 8.78
N VAL A 201 -20.81 11.06 8.08
CA VAL A 201 -20.21 12.39 8.15
C VAL A 201 -21.08 13.28 9.04
N ILE A 202 -20.71 13.37 10.32
CA ILE A 202 -21.35 14.27 11.29
C ILE A 202 -20.56 15.59 11.42
N ALA A 203 -21.20 16.61 11.99
CA ALA A 203 -20.58 17.93 12.19
C ALA A 203 -19.19 17.86 12.86
N ALA A 204 -19.03 17.01 13.89
CA ALA A 204 -17.75 16.83 14.59
C ALA A 204 -16.62 16.22 13.73
N LYS A 205 -16.95 15.65 12.55
CA LYS A 205 -15.98 15.11 11.58
C LYS A 205 -15.59 16.11 10.50
N ILE A 206 -16.29 17.25 10.41
CA ILE A 206 -16.02 18.31 9.46
C ILE A 206 -15.18 19.37 10.16
N ALA A 207 -13.95 19.59 9.69
CA ALA A 207 -13.10 20.64 10.23
C ALA A 207 -13.67 22.04 9.91
N ALA A 208 -13.37 23.02 10.77
CA ALA A 208 -13.78 24.40 10.51
C ALA A 208 -13.21 24.90 9.17
N GLY A 209 -14.07 25.43 8.31
CA GLY A 209 -13.71 25.87 6.97
C GLY A 209 -13.50 24.76 5.93
N ALA A 210 -13.74 23.49 6.27
CA ALA A 210 -13.56 22.38 5.32
C ALA A 210 -14.59 22.38 4.16
N VAL A 211 -15.74 23.03 4.36
CA VAL A 211 -16.76 23.20 3.31
C VAL A 211 -16.57 24.58 2.69
N GLU A 212 -15.96 24.61 1.51
CA GLU A 212 -15.84 25.81 0.70
C GLU A 212 -17.19 26.17 0.06
N THR A 213 -17.42 27.45 -0.22
CA THR A 213 -18.65 27.92 -0.88
C THR A 213 -18.88 27.28 -2.25
N THR A 214 -17.81 26.92 -2.95
CA THR A 214 -17.85 26.20 -4.25
C THR A 214 -18.38 24.77 -4.15
N LYS A 215 -18.50 24.22 -2.93
CA LYS A 215 -19.03 22.89 -2.64
C LYS A 215 -20.50 22.92 -2.22
N LEU A 216 -21.11 24.10 -2.17
CA LEU A 216 -22.52 24.29 -1.87
C LEU A 216 -23.25 24.68 -3.15
N ASP A 217 -24.14 23.80 -3.62
CA ASP A 217 -25.01 24.11 -4.74
C ASP A 217 -25.99 25.23 -4.40
N ALA A 218 -26.48 25.93 -5.42
CA ALA A 218 -27.51 26.96 -5.25
C ALA A 218 -28.76 26.35 -4.59
N GLY A 219 -29.17 26.93 -3.46
CA GLY A 219 -30.30 26.45 -2.67
C GLY A 219 -30.00 25.25 -1.75
N ALA A 220 -28.73 24.81 -1.63
CA ALA A 220 -28.35 23.72 -0.72
C ALA A 220 -28.66 24.04 0.76
N VAL A 221 -28.58 25.33 1.13
CA VAL A 221 -28.98 25.83 2.45
C VAL A 221 -30.35 26.50 2.32
N THR A 222 -31.41 25.77 2.67
CA THR A 222 -32.79 26.30 2.70
C THR A 222 -33.13 26.92 4.05
N SER A 223 -34.23 27.68 4.12
CA SER A 223 -34.73 28.29 5.36
C SER A 223 -34.85 27.29 6.51
N ASP A 224 -35.31 26.07 6.22
CA ASP A 224 -35.51 25.02 7.22
C ASP A 224 -34.18 24.47 7.80
N LYS A 225 -33.06 24.77 7.15
CA LYS A 225 -31.70 24.43 7.64
C LYS A 225 -31.10 25.51 8.54
N ILE A 226 -31.74 26.67 8.62
CA ILE A 226 -31.28 27.82 9.40
C ILE A 226 -32.17 27.93 10.63
N THR A 227 -31.62 27.64 11.81
CA THR A 227 -32.37 27.80 13.07
C THR A 227 -32.45 29.28 13.48
N SER A 228 -33.44 29.60 14.31
CA SER A 228 -33.65 30.98 14.78
C SER A 228 -32.39 31.57 15.43
N GLY A 229 -32.08 32.82 15.08
CA GLY A 229 -30.92 33.56 15.61
C GLY A 229 -29.56 33.18 15.01
N GLN A 230 -29.51 32.26 14.04
CA GLN A 230 -28.24 31.91 13.37
C GLN A 230 -27.74 32.98 12.40
N ILE A 231 -28.67 33.71 11.76
CA ILE A 231 -28.36 34.86 10.92
C ILE A 231 -28.66 36.11 11.74
N ILE A 232 -27.62 36.87 12.05
CA ILE A 232 -27.73 38.17 12.71
C ILE A 232 -27.36 39.29 11.75
N ALA A 233 -27.64 40.55 12.11
CA ALA A 233 -27.45 41.71 11.24
C ALA A 233 -26.04 41.80 10.61
N LYS A 234 -24.99 41.35 11.32
CA LYS A 234 -23.61 41.33 10.82
C LYS A 234 -23.38 40.32 9.68
N ASP A 235 -24.19 39.28 9.58
CA ASP A 235 -24.03 38.16 8.63
C ASP A 235 -24.61 38.51 7.26
N PHE A 236 -25.47 39.53 7.19
CA PHE A 236 -25.90 40.15 5.95
C PHE A 236 -24.77 40.98 5.36
N ARG A 237 -23.91 40.34 4.58
CA ARG A 237 -22.96 41.01 3.70
C ARG A 237 -23.62 41.20 2.35
N THR A 238 -24.14 42.40 2.08
CA THR A 238 -24.47 42.76 0.71
C THR A 238 -23.15 42.85 -0.07
N ALA A 239 -23.01 42.11 -1.18
CA ALA A 239 -21.74 41.96 -1.90
C ALA A 239 -21.16 43.32 -2.37
N GLU A 240 -22.04 44.28 -2.57
CA GLU A 240 -21.84 45.72 -2.51
C GLU A 240 -22.94 46.23 -1.59
N ASN A 241 -22.87 47.43 -1.02
CA ASN A 241 -24.13 48.13 -0.68
C ASN A 241 -25.09 47.93 -1.86
N VAL A 242 -26.41 47.88 -1.66
CA VAL A 242 -27.34 47.92 -2.82
C VAL A 242 -27.21 49.23 -3.65
N GLY A 243 -26.20 50.08 -3.35
CA GLY A 243 -25.67 51.16 -4.17
C GLY A 243 -24.17 51.35 -3.93
N GLU A 244 -23.35 51.14 -4.95
CA GLU A 244 -21.89 51.32 -5.00
C GLU A 244 -21.42 52.64 -4.32
N VAL A 245 -20.25 52.67 -3.68
CA VAL A 245 -19.65 53.93 -3.20
C VAL A 245 -19.20 54.73 -4.42
N GLY A 246 -20.04 55.70 -4.82
CA GLY A 246 -19.91 56.51 -6.03
C GLY A 246 -21.12 56.45 -6.99
N GLY A 247 -22.12 55.59 -6.71
CA GLY A 247 -23.32 55.35 -7.54
C GLY A 247 -24.63 55.19 -6.72
N PRO A 248 -25.81 54.97 -7.35
CA PRO A 248 -27.13 55.35 -6.83
C PRO A 248 -27.62 54.45 -5.68
N ALA A 249 -28.53 55.00 -4.86
CA ALA A 249 -29.21 54.48 -3.67
C ALA A 249 -29.11 52.98 -3.24
N GLY A 250 -29.06 52.70 -1.92
CA GLY A 250 -29.04 51.34 -1.37
C GLY A 250 -29.44 51.19 0.11
N ILE A 251 -29.66 49.96 0.61
CA ILE A 251 -30.05 49.67 2.01
C ILE A 251 -28.87 49.10 2.81
N ARG A 252 -28.64 49.63 4.02
CA ARG A 252 -27.62 49.20 5.00
C ARG A 252 -28.31 48.64 6.26
N PHE A 253 -27.83 47.50 6.75
CA PHE A 253 -28.18 46.92 8.05
C PHE A 253 -26.92 46.83 8.91
N ASN A 254 -26.93 47.42 10.10
CA ASN A 254 -25.86 47.23 11.08
C ASN A 254 -26.42 47.28 12.52
N ALA A 255 -25.55 47.15 13.52
CA ALA A 255 -25.97 47.12 14.92
C ALA A 255 -26.61 48.42 15.43
N ASN A 256 -26.37 49.55 14.74
CA ASN A 256 -26.80 50.88 15.17
C ASN A 256 -27.99 51.40 14.36
N GLU A 257 -28.21 50.92 13.13
CA GLU A 257 -29.29 51.37 12.27
C GLU A 257 -29.69 50.40 11.14
N ILE A 258 -30.91 50.58 10.65
CA ILE A 258 -31.37 50.12 9.34
C ILE A 258 -31.64 51.38 8.51
N ALA A 259 -30.93 51.55 7.40
CA ALA A 259 -30.96 52.81 6.66
C ALA A 259 -30.97 52.61 5.14
N GLY A 260 -31.82 53.35 4.44
CA GLY A 260 -31.74 53.55 2.99
C GLY A 260 -30.97 54.83 2.68
N TYR A 261 -30.08 54.76 1.70
CA TYR A 261 -29.23 55.85 1.26
C TYR A 261 -29.58 56.26 -0.17
N SER A 262 -29.40 57.52 -0.55
CA SER A 262 -29.25 57.96 -1.94
C SER A 262 -27.96 58.78 -2.15
N GLY A 263 -27.39 58.67 -3.35
CA GLY A 263 -26.12 59.32 -3.71
C GLY A 263 -24.94 58.93 -2.83
N GLY A 264 -24.99 57.77 -2.16
CA GLY A 264 -23.90 57.23 -1.33
C GLY A 264 -23.70 57.89 0.05
N ALA A 265 -24.40 58.99 0.37
CA ALA A 265 -24.19 59.72 1.63
C ALA A 265 -25.48 60.13 2.36
N THR A 266 -26.58 60.34 1.63
CA THR A 266 -27.81 60.88 2.22
C THR A 266 -28.67 59.73 2.73
N LYS A 267 -28.93 59.67 4.03
CA LYS A 267 -29.94 58.76 4.58
C LYS A 267 -31.32 59.27 4.17
N GLU A 268 -31.96 58.60 3.22
CA GLU A 268 -33.34 58.91 2.83
C GLU A 268 -34.34 58.37 3.84
N PHE A 269 -34.02 57.24 4.45
CA PHE A 269 -34.70 56.80 5.65
C PHE A 269 -33.73 56.09 6.57
N TYR A 270 -33.86 56.25 7.88
CA TYR A 270 -33.15 55.39 8.83
C TYR A 270 -33.92 55.19 10.12
N LEU A 271 -33.75 54.01 10.71
CA LEU A 271 -34.20 53.69 12.06
C LEU A 271 -32.98 53.73 12.97
N GLU A 272 -32.97 54.62 13.96
CA GLU A 272 -31.90 54.71 14.94
C GLU A 272 -32.15 53.73 16.09
N ALA A 273 -31.23 52.78 16.30
CA ALA A 273 -31.37 51.77 17.36
C ALA A 273 -31.37 52.39 18.77
N ALA A 274 -30.62 53.48 18.98
CA ALA A 274 -30.47 54.10 20.30
C ALA A 274 -31.75 54.79 20.79
N SER A 275 -32.47 55.48 19.89
CA SER A 275 -33.68 56.22 20.23
C SER A 275 -34.97 55.51 19.81
N GLY A 276 -34.87 54.48 18.96
CA GLY A 276 -36.01 53.81 18.34
C GLY A 276 -36.72 54.67 17.28
N LYS A 277 -36.17 55.84 16.95
CA LYS A 277 -36.81 56.80 16.06
C LYS A 277 -36.55 56.45 14.60
N GLY A 278 -37.60 56.52 13.79
CA GLY A 278 -37.50 56.54 12.34
C GLY A 278 -37.31 57.96 11.84
N TYR A 279 -36.57 58.10 10.74
CA TYR A 279 -36.30 59.37 10.08
C TYR A 279 -36.53 59.17 8.59
N PHE A 280 -37.19 60.13 7.92
CA PHE A 280 -37.54 60.06 6.50
C PHE A 280 -37.25 61.42 5.84
N GLY A 281 -36.26 61.48 4.95
CA GLY A 281 -35.97 62.56 4.00
C GLY A 281 -36.26 63.99 4.47
N GLY A 282 -35.27 64.66 5.09
CA GLY A 282 -35.30 66.12 5.31
C GLY A 282 -36.28 66.65 6.38
N GLY A 283 -37.16 65.81 6.93
CA GLY A 283 -38.07 66.13 8.02
C GLY A 283 -38.14 65.00 9.05
N ALA A 284 -38.34 65.35 10.32
CA ALA A 284 -38.34 64.37 11.40
C ALA A 284 -39.75 63.79 11.58
N GLY A 285 -40.10 62.81 10.75
CA GLY A 285 -41.32 62.05 10.92
C GLY A 285 -41.13 60.94 11.95
N TRP A 286 -41.85 60.96 13.06
CA TRP A 286 -41.73 59.98 14.16
C TRP A 286 -42.97 59.07 14.21
N LEU A 287 -42.74 57.79 14.48
CA LEU A 287 -43.82 56.85 14.83
C LEU A 287 -44.03 56.90 16.34
N ASP A 288 -45.25 57.23 16.79
CA ASP A 288 -45.65 57.13 18.20
C ASP A 288 -46.83 56.16 18.38
N GLY A 289 -47.36 56.05 19.61
CA GLY A 289 -48.50 55.18 19.92
C GLY A 289 -49.80 55.49 19.15
N SER A 290 -49.83 56.59 18.40
CA SER A 290 -50.92 57.08 17.58
C SER A 290 -50.66 56.91 16.07
N GLY A 291 -49.48 56.42 15.67
CA GLY A 291 -49.10 56.19 14.27
C GLY A 291 -47.96 57.09 13.78
N LEU A 292 -47.87 57.26 12.45
CA LEU A 292 -46.82 58.04 11.79
C LEU A 292 -47.17 59.53 11.81
N THR A 293 -46.40 60.31 12.56
CA THR A 293 -46.40 61.77 12.49
C THR A 293 -45.31 62.18 11.52
N ILE A 294 -45.65 62.87 10.42
CA ILE A 294 -44.71 63.33 9.38
C ILE A 294 -44.36 64.79 9.61
#